data_AF-A0A3C2A3B3-F1
#
_entry.id   AF-A0A3C2A3B3-F1
#
_cell.length_a   1.000
_cell.length_b   1.000
_cell.length_c   1.000
_cell.angle_alpha   90.00
_cell.angle_beta   90.00
_cell.angle_gamma   90.00
#
_symmetry.space_group_name_H-M   'P 1'
#
loop_
_entity.id
_entity.type
_entity.pdbx_description
1 polymer ?
#
loop_
_entity_poly.entity_id
_entity_poly.type
_entity_poly.pdbx_seq_one_letter_code
_entity_poly.pdbx_strand_id
1 'polypeptide(L)'
;MDLQAIFEKAKTSPRWLKMLNLGLARMIPFNKPHKYKVIHISDTEIKVKLPYIRKNFNHIKGLHACSLATVSEFCTGLMLISRLEASQYRLIMQRMEMDYHYQGKMDAIASFSLTDEVINEQVKKPLENSDSTILDCEVHIHDTEGNHLTTGHIFWQVKDWAKVKTKVA
;
A
#
# COMPACT_ATOMS: atom_id res chain seq x y z
N MET A 1 -14.03 -13.11 8.01
CA MET A 1 -13.82 -13.07 6.55
C MET A 1 -12.33 -13.21 6.34
N ASP A 2 -11.89 -14.29 5.72
CA ASP A 2 -10.47 -14.54 5.48
C ASP A 2 -9.97 -13.56 4.40
N LEU A 3 -9.20 -12.57 4.83
CA LEU A 3 -8.62 -11.53 3.97
C LEU A 3 -7.64 -12.15 2.96
N GLN A 4 -6.85 -13.15 3.39
CA GLN A 4 -5.88 -13.84 2.55
C GLN A 4 -6.59 -14.49 1.35
N ALA A 5 -7.67 -15.23 1.62
CA ALA A 5 -8.46 -15.89 0.59
C ALA A 5 -9.10 -14.90 -0.41
N ILE A 6 -9.44 -13.68 0.03
CA ILE A 6 -9.96 -12.64 -0.88
C ILE A 6 -8.84 -12.07 -1.75
N PHE A 7 -7.66 -11.82 -1.18
CA PHE A 7 -6.50 -11.37 -1.94
C PHE A 7 -6.13 -12.38 -3.04
N GLU A 8 -6.04 -13.68 -2.70
CA GLU A 8 -5.74 -14.73 -3.69
C GLU A 8 -6.73 -14.76 -4.85
N LYS A 9 -8.03 -14.69 -4.55
CA LYS A 9 -9.06 -14.69 -5.61
C LYS A 9 -9.08 -13.37 -6.39
N ALA A 10 -8.71 -12.26 -5.78
CA ALA A 10 -8.67 -10.95 -6.44
C ALA A 10 -7.58 -10.86 -7.52
N LYS A 11 -6.50 -11.65 -7.39
CA LYS A 11 -5.43 -11.73 -8.41
C LYS A 11 -5.93 -12.24 -9.76
N THR A 12 -6.90 -13.15 -9.76
CA THR A 12 -7.39 -13.83 -10.97
C THR A 12 -8.82 -13.46 -11.36
N SER A 13 -9.58 -12.80 -10.47
CA SER A 13 -11.01 -12.54 -10.71
C SER A 13 -11.42 -11.08 -10.51
N PRO A 14 -11.96 -10.41 -11.56
CA PRO A 14 -12.49 -9.05 -11.46
C PRO A 14 -13.65 -8.90 -10.47
N ARG A 15 -14.44 -9.97 -10.24
CA ARG A 15 -15.53 -9.95 -9.24
C ARG A 15 -14.95 -9.89 -7.82
N TRP A 16 -13.94 -10.69 -7.54
CA TRP A 16 -13.26 -10.68 -6.25
C TRP A 16 -12.45 -9.41 -6.03
N LEU A 17 -11.86 -8.82 -7.08
CA LEU A 17 -11.23 -7.50 -6.99
C LEU A 17 -12.25 -6.40 -6.62
N LYS A 18 -13.48 -6.47 -7.14
CA LYS A 18 -14.56 -5.56 -6.71
C LYS A 18 -14.94 -5.80 -5.25
N MET A 19 -15.06 -7.06 -4.81
CA MET A 19 -15.34 -7.40 -3.42
C MET A 19 -14.23 -6.93 -2.47
N LEU A 20 -12.96 -7.09 -2.86
CA LEU A 20 -11.80 -6.59 -2.13
C LEU A 20 -11.92 -5.07 -1.92
N ASN A 21 -12.16 -4.32 -2.99
CA ASN A 21 -12.34 -2.87 -2.91
C ASN A 21 -13.52 -2.46 -2.00
N LEU A 22 -14.64 -3.19 -2.03
CA LEU A 22 -15.77 -2.95 -1.13
C LEU A 22 -15.42 -3.22 0.34
N GLY A 23 -14.69 -4.31 0.60
CA GLY A 23 -14.20 -4.66 1.93
C GLY A 23 -13.23 -3.61 2.48
N LEU A 24 -12.24 -3.22 1.68
CA LEU A 24 -11.25 -2.19 2.04
C LEU A 24 -11.90 -0.85 2.36
N ALA A 25 -12.89 -0.41 1.57
CA ALA A 25 -13.61 0.83 1.83
C ALA A 25 -14.43 0.82 3.14
N ARG A 26 -14.77 -0.37 3.66
CA ARG A 26 -15.42 -0.55 4.97
C ARG A 26 -14.40 -0.64 6.11
N MET A 27 -13.29 -1.33 5.88
CA MET A 27 -12.24 -1.56 6.88
C MET A 27 -11.39 -0.32 7.16
N ILE A 28 -11.19 0.53 6.17
CA ILE A 28 -10.37 1.75 6.30
C ILE A 28 -11.27 2.97 5.99
N PRO A 29 -12.07 3.44 6.98
CA PRO A 29 -13.00 4.54 6.79
C PRO A 29 -12.34 5.81 6.27
N PHE A 30 -11.08 6.05 6.66
CA PHE A 30 -10.28 7.18 6.18
C PHE A 30 -10.15 7.20 4.66
N ASN A 31 -10.02 6.04 3.99
CA ASN A 31 -9.83 5.96 2.54
C ASN A 31 -11.14 6.07 1.75
N LYS A 32 -12.29 5.86 2.40
CA LYS A 32 -13.62 5.84 1.76
C LYS A 32 -13.94 7.14 0.99
N PRO A 33 -13.70 8.36 1.52
CA PRO A 33 -13.95 9.60 0.77
C PRO A 33 -13.05 9.75 -0.46
N HIS A 34 -11.82 9.25 -0.39
CA HIS A 34 -10.81 9.41 -1.44
C HIS A 34 -11.02 8.48 -2.63
N LYS A 35 -11.83 7.42 -2.45
CA LYS A 35 -12.20 6.45 -3.50
C LYS A 35 -10.97 5.79 -4.16
N TYR A 36 -9.93 5.53 -3.38
CA TYR A 36 -8.81 4.70 -3.85
C TYR A 36 -9.35 3.34 -4.29
N LYS A 37 -8.77 2.80 -5.36
CA LYS A 37 -9.22 1.53 -5.93
C LYS A 37 -8.02 0.69 -6.33
N VAL A 38 -7.91 -0.51 -5.77
CA VAL A 38 -6.99 -1.54 -6.27
C VAL A 38 -7.49 -1.95 -7.66
N ILE A 39 -6.67 -1.67 -8.68
CA ILE A 39 -6.97 -1.98 -10.09
C ILE A 39 -6.21 -3.20 -10.58
N HIS A 40 -5.11 -3.54 -9.93
CA HIS A 40 -4.33 -4.74 -10.19
C HIS A 40 -3.69 -5.22 -8.89
N ILE A 41 -3.62 -6.54 -8.71
CA ILE A 41 -2.83 -7.18 -7.66
C ILE A 41 -2.37 -8.55 -8.18
N SER A 42 -1.12 -8.90 -7.90
CA SER A 42 -0.51 -10.19 -8.18
C SER A 42 0.37 -10.61 -6.99
N ASP A 43 1.16 -11.66 -7.15
CA ASP A 43 2.16 -12.05 -6.14
C ASP A 43 3.34 -11.07 -6.04
N THR A 44 3.60 -10.29 -7.08
CA THR A 44 4.79 -9.45 -7.16
C THR A 44 4.49 -7.98 -7.37
N GLU A 45 3.26 -7.61 -7.74
CA GLU A 45 2.90 -6.24 -8.10
C GLU A 45 1.50 -5.88 -7.60
N ILE A 46 1.33 -4.62 -7.20
CA ILE A 46 0.04 -4.01 -6.91
C ILE A 46 -0.06 -2.64 -7.59
N LYS A 47 -1.28 -2.32 -8.07
CA LYS A 47 -1.59 -0.98 -8.60
C LYS A 47 -2.86 -0.44 -7.97
N VAL A 48 -2.77 0.79 -7.47
CA VAL A 48 -3.89 1.49 -6.85
C VAL A 48 -4.14 2.81 -7.57
N LYS A 49 -5.39 2.99 -8.01
CA LYS A 49 -5.88 4.22 -8.62
C LYS A 49 -6.26 5.25 -7.55
N LEU A 50 -5.74 6.46 -7.71
CA LEU A 50 -6.19 7.69 -7.06
C LEU A 50 -7.00 8.53 -8.05
N PRO A 51 -8.33 8.68 -7.87
CA PRO A 51 -9.15 9.41 -8.81
C PRO A 51 -9.03 10.93 -8.65
N TYR A 52 -9.05 11.66 -9.76
CA TYR A 52 -9.08 13.11 -9.83
C TYR A 52 -10.50 13.64 -9.60
N ILE A 53 -10.86 13.72 -8.32
CA ILE A 53 -12.16 14.18 -7.85
C ILE A 53 -11.98 15.29 -6.83
N ARG A 54 -13.00 16.13 -6.66
CA ARG A 54 -12.98 17.28 -5.73
C ARG A 54 -12.50 16.94 -4.32
N LYS A 55 -12.82 15.76 -3.81
CA LYS A 55 -12.40 15.28 -2.48
C LYS A 55 -10.89 15.08 -2.34
N ASN A 56 -10.18 14.94 -3.46
CA ASN A 56 -8.74 14.72 -3.52
C ASN A 56 -8.01 15.96 -4.03
N PHE A 57 -8.67 17.11 -4.15
CA PHE A 57 -8.04 18.33 -4.63
C PHE A 57 -7.31 19.08 -3.53
N ASN A 58 -6.21 19.72 -3.89
CA ASN A 58 -5.61 20.83 -3.15
C ASN A 58 -6.23 22.18 -3.57
N HIS A 59 -5.73 23.26 -2.96
CA HIS A 59 -6.19 24.63 -3.19
C HIS A 59 -6.02 25.14 -4.64
N ILE A 60 -5.13 24.54 -5.43
CA ILE A 60 -4.91 24.85 -6.85
C ILE A 60 -5.54 23.81 -7.80
N LYS A 61 -6.52 23.03 -7.33
CA LYS A 61 -7.21 21.98 -8.10
C LYS A 61 -6.24 20.94 -8.69
N GLY A 62 -5.16 20.59 -8.01
CA GLY A 62 -4.35 19.39 -8.31
C GLY A 62 -4.63 18.30 -7.29
N LEU A 63 -4.16 17.08 -7.52
CA LEU A 63 -4.20 16.02 -6.50
C LEU A 63 -3.47 16.48 -5.22
N HIS A 64 -4.09 16.25 -4.07
CA HIS A 64 -3.58 16.69 -2.78
C HIS A 64 -2.34 15.89 -2.40
N ALA A 65 -1.30 16.59 -1.91
CA ALA A 65 -0.02 15.99 -1.53
C ALA A 65 -0.21 14.83 -0.52
N CYS A 66 -1.01 15.04 0.53
CA CYS A 66 -1.33 13.98 1.49
C CYS A 66 -2.15 12.82 0.88
N SER A 67 -2.95 13.04 -0.16
CA SER A 67 -3.69 11.96 -0.82
C SER A 67 -2.76 11.09 -1.67
N LEU A 68 -1.78 11.71 -2.33
CA LEU A 68 -0.68 11.02 -3.00
C LEU A 68 0.17 10.20 -2.00
N ALA A 69 0.54 10.82 -0.88
CA ALA A 69 1.26 10.14 0.20
C ALA A 69 0.46 8.95 0.78
N THR A 70 -0.83 9.15 1.03
CA THR A 70 -1.72 8.09 1.54
C THR A 70 -1.85 6.94 0.56
N VAL A 71 -1.97 7.20 -0.75
CA VAL A 71 -2.07 6.10 -1.72
C VAL A 71 -0.76 5.32 -1.84
N SER A 72 0.41 5.95 -1.63
CA SER A 72 1.71 5.24 -1.54
C SER A 72 1.79 4.31 -0.33
N GLU A 73 1.40 4.79 0.85
CA GLU A 73 1.29 3.98 2.08
C GLU A 73 0.31 2.83 1.90
N PHE A 74 -0.89 3.13 1.44
CA PHE A 74 -1.94 2.14 1.26
C PHE A 74 -1.54 1.07 0.23
N CYS A 75 -0.88 1.46 -0.86
CA CYS A 75 -0.38 0.54 -1.88
C CYS A 75 0.63 -0.46 -1.29
N THR A 76 1.63 0.02 -0.56
CA THR A 76 2.67 -0.83 0.03
C THR A 76 2.15 -1.68 1.17
N GLY A 77 1.37 -1.09 2.08
CA GLY A 77 0.76 -1.80 3.20
C GLY A 77 -0.13 -2.96 2.75
N LEU A 78 -0.93 -2.76 1.70
CA LEU A 78 -1.74 -3.85 1.13
C LEU A 78 -0.90 -4.97 0.53
N MET A 79 0.18 -4.65 -0.18
CA MET A 79 1.08 -5.65 -0.73
C MET A 79 1.77 -6.46 0.38
N LEU A 80 2.17 -5.79 1.46
CA LEU A 80 2.77 -6.47 2.60
C LEU A 80 1.78 -7.38 3.30
N ILE A 81 0.54 -6.94 3.52
CA ILE A 81 -0.51 -7.77 4.14
C ILE A 81 -0.90 -8.97 3.25
N SER A 82 -0.84 -8.83 1.93
CA SER A 82 -1.15 -9.95 1.03
C SER A 82 -0.03 -11.00 0.96
N ARG A 83 1.21 -10.62 1.31
CA ARG A 83 2.41 -11.47 1.18
C ARG A 83 2.97 -11.96 2.51
N LEU A 84 2.79 -11.18 3.57
CA LEU A 84 3.15 -11.51 4.95
C LEU A 84 1.87 -11.82 5.71
N GLU A 85 1.82 -12.96 6.37
CA GLU A 85 0.68 -13.31 7.20
C GLU A 85 0.53 -12.29 8.33
N ALA A 86 -0.55 -11.50 8.30
CA ALA A 86 -0.83 -10.49 9.33
C ALA A 86 -1.04 -11.08 10.73
N SER A 87 -1.33 -12.39 10.81
CA SER A 87 -1.36 -13.17 12.06
C SER A 87 0.02 -13.46 12.63
N GLN A 88 1.05 -13.51 11.80
CA GLN A 88 2.44 -13.78 12.22
C GLN A 88 3.21 -12.48 12.45
N TYR A 89 3.01 -11.49 11.59
CA TYR A 89 3.77 -10.24 11.63
C TYR A 89 2.89 -9.02 11.93
N ARG A 90 3.39 -8.17 12.81
CA ARG A 90 2.91 -6.79 13.00
C ARG A 90 3.66 -5.87 12.05
N LEU A 91 2.91 -5.04 11.33
CA LEU A 91 3.41 -4.00 10.45
C LEU A 91 3.11 -2.62 11.06
N ILE A 92 4.12 -1.76 11.18
CA ILE A 92 3.96 -0.36 11.59
C ILE A 92 4.76 0.52 10.65
N MET A 93 4.10 1.48 10.02
CA MET A 93 4.80 2.51 9.23
C MET A 93 5.55 3.43 10.19
N GLN A 94 6.88 3.43 10.11
CA GLN A 94 7.75 4.21 10.99
C GLN A 94 8.11 5.57 10.40
N ARG A 95 8.31 5.63 9.07
CA ARG A 95 8.71 6.82 8.35
C ARG A 95 8.11 6.78 6.95
N MET A 96 7.83 7.96 6.40
CA MET A 96 7.46 8.15 5.02
C MET A 96 8.21 9.35 4.47
N GLU A 97 8.79 9.21 3.29
CA GLU A 97 9.45 10.28 2.54
C GLU A 97 8.78 10.37 1.17
N MET A 98 8.53 11.59 0.69
CA MET A 98 7.79 11.82 -0.56
C MET A 98 8.47 12.94 -1.35
N ASP A 99 8.85 12.61 -2.59
CA ASP A 99 9.27 13.57 -3.59
C ASP A 99 8.12 13.84 -4.55
N TYR A 100 7.85 15.12 -4.81
CA TYR A 100 6.76 15.57 -5.70
C TYR A 100 7.35 16.19 -6.96
N HIS A 101 7.30 15.45 -8.07
CA HIS A 101 7.94 15.78 -9.34
C HIS A 101 7.02 16.55 -10.28
N TYR A 102 5.73 16.19 -10.32
CA TYR A 102 4.77 16.76 -11.26
C TYR A 102 3.38 16.95 -10.65
N GLN A 103 2.66 17.97 -11.12
CA GLN A 103 1.34 18.29 -10.59
C GLN A 103 0.26 17.34 -11.15
N GLY A 104 -0.37 16.53 -10.29
CA GLY A 104 -1.46 15.64 -10.70
C GLY A 104 -2.75 16.39 -11.07
N LYS A 105 -3.06 16.47 -12.36
CA LYS A 105 -4.29 17.12 -12.90
C LYS A 105 -5.31 16.15 -13.49
N MET A 106 -5.05 14.86 -13.33
CA MET A 106 -5.90 13.76 -13.80
C MET A 106 -5.75 12.56 -12.86
N ASP A 107 -6.42 11.46 -13.18
CA ASP A 107 -6.32 10.23 -12.41
C ASP A 107 -4.86 9.77 -12.32
N ALA A 108 -4.48 9.23 -11.16
CA ALA A 108 -3.14 8.75 -10.89
C ALA A 108 -3.13 7.28 -10.48
N ILE A 109 -2.01 6.60 -10.74
CA ILE A 109 -1.79 5.18 -10.46
C ILE A 109 -0.51 5.06 -9.65
N ALA A 110 -0.66 4.65 -8.39
CA ALA A 110 0.45 4.19 -7.57
C ALA A 110 0.78 2.74 -7.92
N SER A 111 2.06 2.44 -8.20
CA SER A 111 2.54 1.11 -8.52
C SER A 111 3.66 0.72 -7.56
N PHE A 112 3.58 -0.49 -7.03
CA PHE A 112 4.60 -1.06 -6.15
C PHE A 112 4.82 -2.53 -6.50
N SER A 113 6.07 -2.97 -6.42
CA SER A 113 6.45 -4.35 -6.65
C SER A 113 7.31 -4.88 -5.51
N LEU A 114 7.08 -6.15 -5.15
CA LEU A 114 7.77 -6.83 -4.06
C LEU A 114 8.01 -8.29 -4.43
N THR A 115 9.27 -8.71 -4.49
CA THR A 115 9.63 -10.09 -4.84
C THR A 115 9.85 -10.97 -3.62
N ASP A 116 9.83 -12.29 -3.81
CA ASP A 116 10.13 -13.25 -2.75
C ASP A 116 11.57 -13.11 -2.23
N GLU A 117 12.51 -12.75 -3.12
CA GLU A 117 13.91 -12.50 -2.75
C GLU A 117 14.00 -11.35 -1.75
N VAL A 118 13.33 -10.22 -2.04
CA VAL A 118 13.30 -9.05 -1.13
C VAL A 118 12.69 -9.42 0.22
N ILE A 119 11.58 -10.16 0.23
CA ILE A 119 10.95 -10.63 1.48
C ILE A 119 11.91 -11.51 2.26
N ASN A 120 12.55 -12.48 1.61
CA ASN A 120 13.45 -13.40 2.29
C ASN A 120 14.68 -12.68 2.85
N GLU A 121 15.28 -11.75 2.09
CA GLU A 121 16.52 -11.05 2.45
C GLU A 121 16.32 -9.91 3.43
N GLN A 122 15.25 -9.12 3.28
CA GLN A 122 15.03 -7.92 4.10
C GLN A 122 14.05 -8.15 5.25
N VAL A 123 13.24 -9.21 5.18
CA VAL A 123 12.26 -9.52 6.23
C VAL A 123 12.61 -10.81 6.99
N LYS A 124 12.63 -11.97 6.34
CA LYS A 124 12.75 -13.25 7.05
C LYS A 124 14.12 -13.46 7.68
N LYS A 125 15.21 -13.37 6.90
CA LYS A 125 16.59 -13.57 7.42
C LYS A 125 16.94 -12.61 8.57
N PRO A 126 16.61 -11.30 8.52
CA PRO A 126 16.90 -10.40 9.64
C PRO A 126 16.12 -10.75 10.91
N LEU A 127 14.88 -11.22 10.80
CA LEU A 127 14.03 -11.56 11.96
C LEU A 127 14.45 -12.83 12.71
N GLU A 128 15.28 -13.68 12.11
CA GLU A 128 15.93 -14.80 12.79
C GLU A 128 16.85 -14.32 13.92
N ASN A 129 17.54 -13.18 13.69
CA ASN A 129 18.57 -12.67 14.58
C ASN A 129 18.16 -11.36 15.30
N SER A 130 17.06 -10.73 14.88
CA SER A 130 16.58 -9.45 15.42
C SER A 130 15.10 -9.52 15.82
N ASP A 131 14.68 -8.60 16.70
CA ASP A 131 13.28 -8.50 17.12
C ASP A 131 12.38 -7.84 16.07
N SER A 132 12.96 -7.00 15.21
CA SER A 132 12.28 -6.28 14.15
C SER A 132 13.25 -5.94 13.03
N THR A 133 12.72 -5.70 11.84
CA THR A 133 13.45 -5.19 10.68
C THR A 133 12.67 -4.05 10.05
N ILE A 134 13.33 -3.23 9.24
CA ILE A 134 12.72 -2.13 8.49
C ILE A 134 12.82 -2.47 7.01
N LEU A 135 11.67 -2.52 6.35
CA LEU A 135 11.57 -2.65 4.91
C LEU A 135 11.28 -1.29 4.30
N ASP A 136 12.15 -0.83 3.40
CA ASP A 136 11.89 0.35 2.58
C ASP A 136 11.11 -0.06 1.32
N CYS A 137 9.95 0.55 1.13
CA CYS A 137 9.10 0.34 -0.03
C CYS A 137 9.04 1.60 -0.89
N GLU A 138 9.74 1.59 -2.02
CA GLU A 138 9.70 2.64 -3.02
C GLU A 138 8.47 2.50 -3.94
N VAL A 139 7.67 3.55 -4.02
CA VAL A 139 6.43 3.60 -4.81
C VAL A 139 6.51 4.73 -5.81
N HIS A 140 6.15 4.44 -7.05
CA HIS A 140 5.99 5.46 -8.07
C HIS A 140 4.52 5.72 -8.36
N ILE A 141 4.17 7.00 -8.45
CA ILE A 141 2.85 7.43 -8.90
C ILE A 141 2.97 8.12 -10.25
N HIS A 142 2.27 7.59 -11.24
CA HIS A 142 2.16 8.20 -12.56
C HIS A 142 0.71 8.59 -12.84
N ASP A 143 0.49 9.65 -13.62
CA ASP A 143 -0.83 9.96 -14.12
C ASP A 143 -1.21 9.13 -15.35
N THR A 144 -2.43 9.28 -15.86
CA THR A 144 -2.91 8.51 -17.02
C THR A 144 -2.19 8.84 -18.34
N GLU A 145 -1.43 9.93 -18.39
CA GLU A 145 -0.57 10.29 -19.53
C GLU A 145 0.88 9.81 -19.36
N GLY A 146 1.20 9.22 -18.20
CA GLY A 146 2.53 8.72 -17.88
C GLY A 146 3.45 9.76 -17.25
N ASN A 147 2.96 10.94 -16.85
CA ASN A 147 3.78 11.90 -16.12
C ASN A 147 4.07 11.35 -14.72
N HIS A 148 5.34 11.31 -14.34
CA HIS A 148 5.76 10.88 -13.01
C HIS A 148 5.40 11.96 -11.99
N LEU A 149 4.41 11.68 -11.13
CA LEU A 149 3.91 12.64 -10.15
C LEU A 149 4.76 12.64 -8.88
N THR A 150 5.04 11.46 -8.33
CA THR A 150 5.76 11.32 -7.06
C THR A 150 6.57 10.03 -6.96
N THR A 151 7.70 10.11 -6.27
CA THR A 151 8.38 8.96 -5.67
C THR A 151 8.10 8.97 -4.17
N GLY A 152 7.70 7.85 -3.59
CA GLY A 152 7.50 7.72 -2.15
C GLY A 152 8.28 6.56 -1.57
N HIS A 153 9.00 6.79 -0.48
CA HIS A 153 9.66 5.75 0.32
C HIS A 153 8.86 5.53 1.61
N ILE A 154 8.27 4.34 1.75
CA ILE A 154 7.48 3.97 2.92
C ILE A 154 8.26 2.95 3.74
N PHE A 155 8.66 3.32 4.95
CA PHE A 155 9.47 2.49 5.83
C PHE A 155 8.59 1.72 6.80
N TRP A 156 8.41 0.43 6.54
CA TRP A 156 7.61 -0.48 7.35
C TRP A 156 8.48 -1.22 8.35
N GLN A 157 8.25 -1.01 9.64
CA GLN A 157 8.75 -1.90 10.67
C GLN A 157 7.95 -3.20 10.63
N VAL A 158 8.64 -4.31 10.39
CA VAL A 158 8.11 -5.66 10.47
C VAL A 158 8.61 -6.32 11.76
N LYS A 159 7.68 -6.86 12.55
CA LYS A 159 7.98 -7.51 13.82
C LYS A 159 7.11 -8.75 14.03
N ASP A 160 7.70 -9.86 14.45
CA ASP A 160 6.95 -11.06 14.82
C ASP A 160 6.07 -10.77 16.05
N TRP A 161 4.79 -11.13 15.98
CA TRP A 161 3.84 -10.97 17.09
C TRP A 161 4.30 -11.67 18.37
N ALA A 162 5.00 -12.81 18.28
CA ALA A 162 5.57 -13.51 19.43
C ALA A 162 6.58 -12.66 20.22
N LYS A 163 7.20 -11.68 19.56
CA LYS A 163 8.17 -10.75 20.16
C LYS A 163 7.55 -9.40 20.56
N VAL A 164 6.25 -9.20 20.37
CA VAL A 164 5.54 -7.95 20.72
C VAL A 164 5.20 -7.95 22.21
N LYS A 165 5.76 -6.99 22.96
CA LYS A 165 5.56 -6.86 24.42
C LYS A 165 4.28 -6.09 24.81
N THR A 166 3.76 -5.27 23.89
CA THR A 166 2.53 -4.48 24.10
C THR A 166 1.31 -5.30 23.70
N LYS A 167 0.42 -5.61 24.65
CA LYS A 167 -0.89 -6.18 24.32
C LYS A 167 -1.70 -5.15 23.52
N VAL A 168 -2.35 -5.60 22.45
CA VAL A 168 -3.37 -4.80 21.76
C VAL A 168 -4.53 -4.65 22.74
N ALA A 169 -4.86 -3.40 23.10
CA ALA A 169 -5.98 -3.08 23.99
C ALA A 169 -7.32 -3.34 23.30
#